data_AF-A0A511VAD1-F1
#
_entry.id   AF-A0A511VAD1-F1
#
_cell.length_a   1.000
_cell.length_b   1.000
_cell.length_c   1.000
_cell.angle_alpha   90.00
_cell.angle_beta   90.00
_cell.angle_gamma   90.00
#
_symmetry.space_group_name_H-M   'P 1'
#
loop_
_entity.id
_entity.type
_entity.pdbx_description
1 polymer ?
#
loop_
_entity_poly.entity_id
_entity_poly.type
_entity_poly.pdbx_seq_one_letter_code
_entity_poly.pdbx_strand_id
1 'polypeptide(L)'
;MNKIVALGAGHGLPDPGACGFVKEYEIVMQIVRKVQPVLERHHVIVVLTRTAATSLSNAKDLSQNKREDLENRVMKVNESGAEFMVEFHMNAGGGTLYPTTFR
;
A
#
# COMPACT_ATOMS: atom_id res chain seq x y z
N MET A 1 -12.64 -22.53 -8.03
CA MET A 1 -12.77 -21.06 -8.09
C MET A 1 -11.42 -20.46 -7.80
N ASN A 2 -11.04 -19.41 -8.53
CA ASN A 2 -9.83 -18.66 -8.25
C ASN A 2 -10.08 -17.76 -7.03
N LYS A 3 -9.07 -17.64 -6.16
CA LYS A 3 -9.13 -16.74 -5.00
C LYS A 3 -8.92 -15.29 -5.46
N ILE A 4 -9.67 -14.35 -4.90
CA ILE A 4 -9.49 -12.93 -5.16
C ILE A 4 -8.82 -12.28 -3.95
N VAL A 5 -7.68 -11.61 -4.17
CA VAL A 5 -6.91 -10.93 -3.10
C VAL A 5 -6.69 -9.47 -3.49
N ALA A 6 -7.02 -8.57 -2.57
CA ALA A 6 -6.68 -7.17 -2.70
C ALA A 6 -5.26 -6.89 -2.17
N LEU A 7 -4.44 -6.20 -2.97
CA LEU A 7 -3.14 -5.71 -2.54
C LEU A 7 -3.16 -4.19 -2.43
N GLY A 8 -2.75 -3.69 -1.27
CA GLY A 8 -2.64 -2.28 -0.97
C GLY A 8 -1.20 -1.85 -0.75
N ALA A 9 -0.83 -0.71 -1.32
CA ALA A 9 0.42 -0.03 -1.04
C ALA A 9 0.10 1.17 -0.15
N GLY A 10 0.45 1.10 1.13
CA GLY A 10 0.19 2.13 2.12
C GLY A 10 0.59 3.53 1.65
N HIS A 11 -0.12 4.53 2.15
CA HIS A 11 0.09 5.95 1.80
C HIS A 11 -0.01 6.23 0.29
N GLY A 12 0.35 7.44 -0.12
CA GLY A 12 0.23 7.93 -1.49
C GLY A 12 0.18 9.45 -1.46
N LEU A 13 0.86 10.10 -2.41
CA LEU A 13 0.97 11.57 -2.44
C LEU A 13 -0.44 12.20 -2.38
N PRO A 14 -0.65 13.20 -1.49
CA PRO A 14 0.37 14.00 -0.81
C PRO A 14 0.93 13.43 0.50
N ASP A 15 0.44 12.28 0.99
CA ASP A 15 0.99 11.61 2.17
C ASP A 15 2.12 10.64 1.77
N PRO A 16 3.40 10.96 2.00
CA PRO A 16 4.49 10.05 1.63
C PRO A 16 4.66 8.87 2.59
N GLY A 17 3.98 8.88 3.75
CA GLY A 17 4.23 7.97 4.86
C GLY A 17 5.54 8.27 5.58
N ALA A 18 6.15 7.24 6.19
CA ALA A 18 7.47 7.34 6.80
C ALA A 18 8.51 7.88 5.79
N CYS A 19 9.28 8.88 6.23
CA CYS A 19 10.29 9.54 5.42
C CYS A 19 11.66 9.52 6.11
N GLY A 20 12.69 9.26 5.32
CA GLY A 20 14.10 9.28 5.72
C GLY A 20 14.98 9.18 4.48
N PHE A 21 15.80 8.11 4.39
CA PHE A 21 16.53 7.77 3.17
C PHE A 21 15.62 7.42 1.98
N VAL A 22 14.43 6.91 2.28
CA VAL A 22 13.40 6.55 1.30
C VAL A 22 12.04 7.11 1.76
N LYS A 23 11.08 7.13 0.83
CA LYS A 23 9.68 7.45 1.13
C LYS A 23 8.89 6.14 1.12
N GLU A 24 8.14 5.88 2.18
CA GLU A 24 7.38 4.65 2.35
C GLU A 24 6.52 4.32 1.13
N TYR A 25 5.69 5.28 0.68
CA TYR A 25 4.71 5.05 -0.41
C TYR A 25 5.35 4.50 -1.70
N GLU A 26 6.61 4.86 -1.96
CA GLU A 26 7.37 4.44 -3.13
C GLU A 26 7.82 2.98 -2.99
N ILE A 27 8.42 2.64 -1.85
CA ILE A 27 8.93 1.29 -1.58
C ILE A 27 7.78 0.28 -1.50
N VAL A 28 6.69 0.61 -0.78
CA VAL A 28 5.55 -0.32 -0.67
C VAL A 28 4.85 -0.51 -2.02
N MET A 29 4.83 0.51 -2.90
CA MET A 29 4.32 0.36 -4.26
C MET A 29 5.21 -0.56 -5.11
N GLN A 30 6.54 -0.51 -4.95
CA GLN A 30 7.45 -1.45 -5.59
C GLN A 30 7.25 -2.89 -5.07
N ILE A 31 7.00 -3.06 -3.76
CA ILE A 31 6.71 -4.37 -3.17
C ILE A 31 5.42 -4.95 -3.74
N VAL A 32 4.33 -4.17 -3.77
CA VAL A 32 3.04 -4.60 -4.34
C VAL A 32 3.20 -5.06 -5.80
N ARG A 33 3.95 -4.30 -6.62
CA ARG A 33 4.24 -4.66 -8.02
C ARG A 33 5.07 -5.94 -8.17
N LYS A 34 5.86 -6.32 -7.15
CA LYS A 34 6.59 -7.59 -7.12
C LYS A 34 5.71 -8.75 -6.62
N VAL A 35 4.82 -8.50 -5.67
CA VAL A 35 3.91 -9.51 -5.10
C VAL A 35 2.79 -9.89 -6.07
N GLN A 36 2.23 -8.91 -6.78
CA GLN A 36 1.16 -9.14 -7.77
C GLN A 36 1.47 -10.30 -8.74
N PRO A 37 2.57 -10.27 -9.52
CA PRO A 37 2.86 -11.34 -10.48
C PRO A 37 3.17 -12.68 -9.80
N VAL A 38 3.60 -12.69 -8.53
CA VAL A 38 3.77 -13.93 -7.77
C VAL A 38 2.41 -14.57 -7.52
N LEU A 39 1.44 -13.81 -7.03
CA LEU A 39 0.09 -14.31 -6.78
C LEU A 39 -0.62 -14.74 -8.08
N GLU A 40 -0.51 -13.94 -9.13
CA GLU A 40 -1.14 -14.23 -10.43
C GLU A 40 -0.62 -15.53 -11.05
N ARG A 41 0.68 -15.86 -10.91
CA ARG A 41 1.25 -17.15 -11.34
C ARG A 41 0.68 -18.36 -10.60
N HIS A 42 0.12 -18.16 -9.41
CA HIS A 42 -0.56 -19.18 -8.63
C HIS A 42 -2.09 -19.13 -8.80
N HIS A 43 -2.58 -18.55 -9.90
CA HIS A 43 -4.01 -18.46 -10.24
C HIS A 43 -4.85 -17.67 -9.21
N VAL A 44 -4.23 -16.73 -8.50
CA VAL A 44 -4.92 -15.75 -7.65
C VAL A 44 -5.22 -14.51 -8.48
N ILE A 45 -6.47 -14.05 -8.43
CA ILE A 45 -6.87 -12.78 -9.06
C ILE A 45 -6.49 -11.65 -8.12
N VAL A 46 -5.72 -10.68 -8.61
CA VAL A 46 -5.24 -9.55 -7.82
C VAL A 46 -6.03 -8.28 -8.12
N VAL A 47 -6.48 -7.62 -7.07
CA VAL A 47 -7.10 -6.28 -7.13
C VAL A 47 -6.17 -5.30 -6.44
N LEU A 48 -5.64 -4.32 -7.17
CA LEU A 48 -4.80 -3.29 -6.56
C LEU A 48 -5.68 -2.17 -5.98
N THR A 49 -5.42 -1.72 -4.75
CA THR A 49 -6.15 -0.56 -4.19
C THR A 49 -5.79 0.73 -4.94
N ARG A 50 -4.52 0.91 -5.31
CA ARG A 50 -4.02 1.99 -6.18
C ARG A 50 -2.96 1.51 -7.14
N THR A 51 -2.81 2.19 -8.27
CA THR A 51 -1.79 1.91 -9.31
C THR A 51 -0.80 3.07 -9.50
N ALA A 52 -1.15 4.26 -9.02
CA ALA A 52 -0.38 5.48 -9.11
C ALA A 52 0.29 5.85 -7.78
N ALA A 53 1.22 6.79 -7.84
CA ALA A 53 1.92 7.36 -6.69
C ALA A 53 1.00 8.20 -5.77
N THR A 54 -0.14 8.65 -6.28
CA THR A 54 -1.09 9.51 -5.57
C THR A 54 -2.07 8.70 -4.74
N SER A 55 -2.63 9.34 -3.72
CA SER A 55 -3.79 8.82 -2.99
C SER A 55 -5.03 8.75 -3.89
N LEU A 56 -6.07 8.08 -3.41
CA LEU A 56 -7.39 8.00 -4.02
C LEU A 56 -8.30 9.19 -3.63
N SER A 57 -7.72 10.32 -3.20
CA SER A 57 -8.47 11.52 -2.79
C SER A 57 -8.04 12.74 -3.59
N ASN A 58 -8.99 13.64 -3.83
CA ASN A 58 -8.77 14.95 -4.44
C ASN A 58 -8.70 16.09 -3.40
N ALA A 59 -8.85 15.78 -2.10
CA ALA A 59 -8.80 16.78 -1.05
C ALA A 59 -7.41 17.43 -0.97
N LYS A 60 -7.40 18.77 -0.85
CA LYS A 60 -6.17 19.56 -0.68
C LYS A 60 -5.65 19.54 0.75
N ASP A 61 -6.57 19.49 1.72
CA ASP A 61 -6.21 19.34 3.13
C ASP A 61 -5.71 17.91 3.38
N LEU A 62 -4.56 17.78 4.06
CA LEU A 62 -3.91 16.49 4.25
C LEU A 62 -4.72 15.56 5.16
N SER A 63 -5.41 16.08 6.18
CA SER A 63 -6.21 15.27 7.10
C SER A 63 -7.43 14.69 6.38
N GLN A 64 -8.13 15.53 5.62
CA GLN A 64 -9.25 15.10 4.78
C GLN A 64 -8.78 14.11 3.70
N ASN A 65 -7.63 14.37 3.06
CA ASN A 65 -7.08 13.48 2.04
C ASN A 65 -6.80 12.07 2.58
N LYS A 66 -6.19 11.97 3.77
CA LYS A 66 -5.92 10.67 4.43
C LYS A 66 -7.20 9.91 4.74
N ARG A 67 -8.24 10.62 5.22
CA ARG A 67 -9.54 10.00 5.51
C ARG A 67 -10.20 9.47 4.24
N GLU A 68 -10.32 10.31 3.22
CA GLU A 68 -10.93 9.94 1.93
C GLU A 68 -10.14 8.83 1.22
N ASP A 69 -8.81 8.85 1.27
CA ASP A 69 -7.98 7.79 0.71
C ASP A 69 -8.30 6.43 1.36
N LEU A 70 -8.38 6.38 2.69
CA LEU A 70 -8.72 5.17 3.41
C LEU A 70 -10.14 4.68 3.09
N GLU A 71 -11.12 5.58 3.09
CA GLU A 71 -12.52 5.28 2.73
C GLU A 71 -12.62 4.71 1.31
N ASN A 72 -11.94 5.31 0.34
CA ASN A 72 -11.95 4.87 -1.05
C ASN A 72 -11.23 3.52 -1.24
N ARG A 73 -10.16 3.23 -0.48
CA ARG A 73 -9.53 1.91 -0.47
C ARG A 73 -10.49 0.84 0.05
N VAL A 74 -11.16 1.12 1.16
CA VAL A 74 -12.14 0.19 1.77
C VAL A 74 -13.30 -0.07 0.81
N MET A 75 -13.86 0.98 0.21
CA MET A 75 -14.93 0.87 -0.80
C MET A 75 -14.49 -0.03 -1.96
N LYS A 76 -13.34 0.26 -2.57
CA LYS A 76 -12.81 -0.50 -3.70
C LYS A 76 -12.59 -1.98 -3.37
N VAL A 77 -12.11 -2.28 -2.16
CA VAL A 77 -11.88 -3.67 -1.72
C VAL A 77 -13.20 -4.39 -1.51
N ASN A 78 -14.17 -3.77 -0.83
CA ASN A 78 -15.49 -4.34 -0.58
C ASN A 78 -16.28 -4.60 -1.87
N GLU A 79 -16.15 -3.71 -2.87
CA GLU A 79 -16.81 -3.85 -4.18
C GLU A 79 -16.13 -4.89 -5.09
N SER A 80 -14.88 -5.27 -4.79
CA SER A 80 -14.10 -6.14 -5.66
C SER A 80 -14.38 -7.64 -5.53
N GLY A 81 -15.09 -8.05 -4.47
CA GLY A 81 -15.26 -9.47 -4.11
C GLY A 81 -13.98 -10.13 -3.57
N ALA A 82 -12.99 -9.34 -3.14
CA ALA A 82 -11.78 -9.87 -2.51
C ALA A 82 -12.11 -10.61 -1.19
N GLU A 83 -11.49 -11.78 -1.02
CA GLU A 83 -11.62 -12.59 0.20
C GLU A 83 -10.62 -12.16 1.28
N PHE A 84 -9.50 -11.57 0.84
CA PHE A 84 -8.43 -11.08 1.70
C PHE A 84 -7.89 -9.76 1.18
N MET A 85 -7.43 -8.91 2.09
CA MET A 85 -6.68 -7.70 1.78
C MET A 85 -5.33 -7.74 2.50
N VAL A 86 -4.26 -7.41 1.76
CA VAL A 86 -2.91 -7.26 2.31
C VAL A 86 -2.45 -5.83 2.03
N GLU A 87 -2.26 -5.04 3.08
CA GLU A 87 -1.71 -3.68 3.04
C GLU A 87 -0.24 -3.70 3.44
N PHE A 88 0.62 -3.13 2.60
CA PHE A 88 2.04 -3.01 2.85
C PHE A 88 2.36 -1.62 3.37
N HIS A 89 2.92 -1.59 4.58
CA HIS A 89 3.42 -0.39 5.24
C HIS A 89 4.87 -0.58 5.69
N MET A 90 5.57 0.53 5.90
CA MET A 90 6.89 0.57 6.51
C MET A 90 6.83 1.44 7.75
N ASN A 91 7.00 0.80 8.90
CA ASN A 91 6.99 1.54 10.15
C ASN A 91 8.29 2.36 10.31
N ALA A 92 8.19 3.52 10.97
CA ALA A 92 9.33 4.30 11.40
C ALA A 92 9.33 4.40 12.92
N GLY A 93 10.48 4.11 13.54
CA GLY A 93 10.70 4.30 14.96
C GLY A 93 11.92 5.18 15.17
N GLY A 94 11.95 5.96 16.27
CA GLY A 94 13.05 6.86 16.66
C GLY A 94 14.33 6.14 17.10
N GLY A 95 14.54 4.89 16.67
CA GLY A 95 15.77 4.16 16.95
C GLY A 95 16.95 4.91 16.34
N THR A 96 17.92 5.29 17.18
CA THR A 96 19.26 5.65 16.73
C THR A 96 19.78 4.48 15.91
N LEU A 97 19.93 4.66 14.60
CA LEU A 97 20.48 3.71 13.63
C LEU A 97 21.44 2.70 14.29
N TYR A 98 20.91 1.57 14.78
CA TYR A 98 21.77 0.47 15.18
C TYR A 98 22.28 -0.09 13.85
N PRO A 99 23.60 -0.10 13.61
CA PRO A 99 24.11 -0.68 12.38
C PRO A 99 23.63 -2.12 12.38
N THR A 100 22.94 -2.50 11.31
CA THR A 100 22.67 -3.89 10.95
C THR A 100 24.03 -4.57 10.76
N THR A 101 24.67 -4.91 11.87
CA THR A 101 25.78 -5.82 11.94
C THR A 101 25.15 -7.19 11.79
N PHE A 102 25.30 -7.75 10.60
CA PHE A 102 25.22 -9.19 10.41
C PHE A 102 26.11 -9.84 11.49
N ARG A 103 25.49 -10.55 12.42
CA ARG A 103 26.11 -11.64 13.17
C ARG A 103 25.52 -12.94 12.68
#